data_AF-A0A1L7NMK1-F1
#
_entry.id   AF-A0A1L7NMK1-F1
#
_cell.length_a   1.000
_cell.length_b   1.000
_cell.length_c   1.000
_cell.angle_alpha   90.00
_cell.angle_beta   90.00
_cell.angle_gamma   90.00
#
_symmetry.space_group_name_H-M   'P 1'
#
loop_
_entity.id
_entity.type
_entity.pdbx_description
1 polymer ?
#
loop_
_entity_poly.entity_id
_entity_poly.type
_entity_poly.pdbx_seq_one_letter_code
_entity_poly.pdbx_strand_id
1 'polypeptide(L)'
;MEHQPTQPQSSKRFSFFYGAHNERADFVLATEHDAVLMDNARLQREIAALRQHKNDYMEAAEQTRQALTSDIDHLRPKIGMLVAQFQAILSDPNNLPDGYEVPAKVLKAMQWLADFAAGNPNSSAAFQTRVLPWLLECFGEDIAYDGMERNHRFLEEALELVQACGCTEAEALKLVSYVFGRPVGERSQEVGGVMVTLAALCLAHGLDMHGAGETELARISQPETITRIRMKQASKPAMSPLPGVYPERQPTGTRNEHQQ
;
A
#
# COMPACT_ATOMS: atom_id res chain seq x y z
N MET A 1 74.39 -69.38 34.80
CA MET A 1 74.06 -68.73 33.53
C MET A 1 72.58 -68.95 33.31
N GLU A 2 71.76 -67.91 33.43
CA GLU A 2 70.51 -67.74 32.66
C GLU A 2 69.75 -66.48 33.09
N HIS A 3 69.45 -65.68 32.08
CA HIS A 3 68.35 -64.73 31.86
C HIS A 3 67.86 -63.77 32.96
N GLN A 4 68.20 -62.49 32.77
CA GLN A 4 67.42 -61.33 33.19
C GLN A 4 66.15 -61.18 32.33
N PRO A 5 64.98 -60.85 32.92
CA PRO A 5 63.86 -60.25 32.22
C PRO A 5 63.82 -58.73 32.39
N THR A 6 63.42 -58.08 31.31
CA THR A 6 63.31 -56.65 31.02
C THR A 6 62.27 -55.90 31.86
N GLN A 7 62.57 -54.66 32.25
CA GLN A 7 61.59 -53.69 32.77
C GLN A 7 60.74 -53.06 31.64
N PRO A 8 59.45 -52.73 31.87
CA PRO A 8 58.68 -51.86 30.99
C PRO A 8 58.91 -50.37 31.31
N GLN A 9 58.85 -49.57 30.26
CA GLN A 9 59.19 -48.14 30.20
C GLN A 9 58.28 -47.24 31.06
N SER A 10 58.87 -46.21 31.66
CA SER A 10 58.15 -45.14 32.36
C SER A 10 57.54 -44.15 31.36
N SER A 11 56.22 -43.96 31.49
CA SER A 11 55.44 -42.92 30.81
C SER A 11 55.90 -41.53 31.25
N LYS A 12 56.58 -40.80 30.36
CA LYS A 12 56.83 -39.36 30.52
C LYS A 12 55.59 -38.57 30.16
N ARG A 13 54.83 -38.19 31.19
CA ARG A 13 54.23 -36.85 31.41
C ARG A 13 53.93 -36.04 30.13
N PHE A 14 52.74 -36.25 29.55
CA PHE A 14 52.15 -35.37 28.53
C PHE A 14 51.06 -34.53 29.22
N SER A 15 51.43 -33.44 29.90
CA SER A 15 50.43 -32.60 30.61
C SER A 15 50.80 -31.13 30.70
N PHE A 16 51.30 -30.55 29.59
CA PHE A 16 51.60 -29.10 29.57
C PHE A 16 51.09 -28.31 28.35
N PHE A 17 50.23 -28.89 27.50
CA PHE A 17 49.73 -28.17 26.31
C PHE A 17 48.24 -27.83 26.30
N TYR A 18 47.41 -28.36 27.21
CA TYR A 18 45.96 -28.12 27.12
C TYR A 18 45.44 -26.83 27.80
N GLY A 19 46.16 -26.25 28.77
CA GLY A 19 45.68 -25.05 29.49
C GLY A 19 45.82 -23.74 28.72
N ALA A 20 46.97 -23.51 28.08
CA ALA A 20 47.28 -22.24 27.43
C ALA A 20 46.55 -22.02 26.08
N HIS A 21 46.08 -23.11 25.44
CA HIS A 21 45.30 -23.02 24.21
C HIS A 21 43.83 -22.67 24.49
N ASN A 22 43.27 -23.10 25.63
CA ASN A 22 41.89 -22.81 26.01
C ASN A 22 41.72 -21.35 26.45
N GLU A 23 42.61 -20.82 27.29
CA GLU A 23 42.54 -19.43 27.76
C GLU A 23 42.70 -18.41 26.61
N ARG A 24 43.52 -18.72 25.60
CA ARG A 24 43.66 -17.89 24.40
C ARG A 24 42.42 -17.95 23.50
N ALA A 25 41.81 -19.12 23.34
CA ALA A 25 40.59 -19.26 22.56
C ALA A 25 39.41 -18.54 23.24
N ASP A 26 39.27 -18.68 24.55
CA ASP A 26 38.23 -18.00 25.34
C ASP A 26 38.42 -16.48 25.34
N PHE A 27 39.67 -15.99 25.42
CA PHE A 27 39.98 -14.57 25.30
C PHE A 27 39.65 -14.01 23.91
N VAL A 28 40.01 -14.73 22.84
CA VAL A 28 39.70 -14.30 21.46
C VAL A 28 38.19 -14.25 21.23
N LEU A 29 37.45 -15.28 21.66
CA LEU A 29 35.99 -15.32 21.55
C LEU A 29 35.31 -14.20 22.36
N ALA A 30 35.81 -13.87 23.55
CA ALA A 30 35.31 -12.75 24.34
C ALA A 30 35.55 -11.40 23.63
N THR A 31 36.74 -11.20 23.05
CA THR A 31 37.06 -9.97 22.30
C THR A 31 36.25 -9.83 21.01
N GLU A 32 35.98 -10.92 20.31
CA GLU A 32 35.13 -10.93 19.11
C GLU A 32 33.66 -10.68 19.46
N HIS A 33 33.17 -11.26 20.58
CA HIS A 33 31.82 -11.01 21.09
C HIS A 33 31.62 -9.53 21.48
N ASP A 34 32.58 -8.95 22.20
CA ASP A 34 32.52 -7.54 22.58
C ASP A 34 32.58 -6.60 21.36
N ALA A 35 33.37 -6.94 20.33
CA ALA A 35 33.39 -6.21 19.06
C ALA A 35 32.03 -6.27 18.34
N VAL A 36 31.40 -7.43 18.27
CA VAL A 36 30.06 -7.60 17.67
C VAL A 36 29.00 -6.82 18.44
N LEU A 37 29.05 -6.79 19.78
CA LEU A 37 28.13 -6.01 20.60
C LEU A 37 28.30 -4.50 20.38
N MET A 38 29.55 -4.03 20.25
CA MET A 38 29.83 -2.62 19.96
C MET A 38 29.33 -2.22 18.57
N ASP A 39 29.52 -3.07 17.56
CA ASP A 39 29.02 -2.84 16.21
C ASP A 39 27.50 -2.86 16.15
N ASN A 40 26.84 -3.77 16.89
CA ASN A 40 25.38 -3.78 17.00
C ASN A 40 24.88 -2.49 17.65
N ALA A 41 25.47 -2.06 18.76
CA ALA A 41 25.11 -0.81 19.42
C ALA A 41 25.32 0.42 18.51
N ARG A 42 26.34 0.40 17.65
CA ARG A 42 26.56 1.43 16.63
C ARG A 42 25.46 1.42 15.56
N LEU A 43 25.17 0.24 14.99
CA LEU A 43 24.12 0.09 13.98
C LEU A 43 22.74 0.49 14.52
N GLN A 44 22.42 0.17 15.77
CA GLN A 44 21.17 0.61 16.42
C GLN A 44 21.07 2.13 16.50
N ARG A 45 22.19 2.83 16.80
CA ARG A 45 22.22 4.30 16.80
C ARG A 45 22.06 4.88 15.39
N GLU A 46 22.70 4.30 14.39
CA GLU A 46 22.56 4.73 12.98
C GLU A 46 21.13 4.51 12.48
N ILE A 47 20.50 3.38 12.79
CA ILE A 47 19.09 3.10 12.47
C ILE A 47 18.17 4.12 13.16
N ALA A 48 18.41 4.43 14.45
CA ALA A 48 17.62 5.41 15.18
C ALA A 48 17.75 6.82 14.55
N ALA A 49 18.96 7.22 14.15
CA ALA A 49 19.20 8.49 13.48
C ALA A 49 18.50 8.56 12.11
N LEU A 50 18.56 7.49 11.31
CA LEU A 50 17.86 7.42 10.03
C LEU A 50 16.33 7.48 10.20
N ARG A 51 15.79 6.83 11.24
CA ARG A 51 14.36 6.92 11.57
C ARG A 51 13.96 8.34 11.95
N GLN A 52 14.77 9.03 12.76
CA GLN A 52 14.51 10.42 13.12
C GLN A 52 14.54 11.33 11.90
N HIS A 53 15.58 11.22 11.07
CA HIS A 53 15.70 12.01 9.84
C HIS A 53 14.51 11.77 8.88
N LYS A 54 14.03 10.52 8.77
CA LYS A 54 12.81 10.20 8.02
C LYS A 54 11.60 10.94 8.61
N ASN A 55 11.42 10.92 9.92
CA ASN A 55 10.29 11.58 10.57
C ASN A 55 10.33 13.11 10.36
N ASP A 56 11.50 13.73 10.52
CA ASP A 56 11.69 15.17 10.31
C ASP A 56 11.37 15.55 8.85
N TYR A 57 11.80 14.72 7.88
CA TYR A 57 11.47 14.91 6.48
C TYR A 57 9.96 14.81 6.22
N MET A 58 9.30 13.81 6.79
CA MET A 58 7.85 13.65 6.64
C MET A 58 7.08 14.82 7.27
N GLU A 59 7.53 15.34 8.41
CA GLU A 59 6.94 16.51 9.04
C GLU A 59 7.12 17.77 8.18
N ALA A 60 8.31 18.00 7.63
CA ALA A 60 8.56 19.12 6.72
C ALA A 60 7.72 19.02 5.43
N ALA A 61 7.59 17.82 4.88
CA ALA A 61 6.76 17.55 3.72
C ALA A 61 5.27 17.80 4.02
N GLU A 62 4.82 17.40 5.21
CA GLU A 62 3.46 17.63 5.68
C GLU A 62 3.15 19.11 5.88
N GLN A 63 4.05 19.87 6.51
CA GLN A 63 3.92 21.33 6.66
C GLN A 63 3.85 22.02 5.29
N THR A 64 4.70 21.60 4.35
CA THR A 64 4.68 22.12 2.98
C THR A 64 3.35 21.80 2.30
N ARG A 65 2.85 20.57 2.41
CA ARG A 65 1.56 20.14 1.87
C ARG A 65 0.40 20.95 2.45
N GLN A 66 0.42 21.22 3.76
CA GLN A 66 -0.59 22.04 4.44
C GLN A 66 -0.57 23.49 3.92
N ALA A 67 0.62 24.08 3.75
CA ALA A 67 0.77 25.42 3.18
C ALA A 67 0.21 25.50 1.75
N LEU A 68 0.58 24.55 0.87
CA LEU A 68 0.03 24.48 -0.49
C LEU A 68 -1.49 24.29 -0.49
N THR A 69 -2.01 23.45 0.42
CA THR A 69 -3.46 23.23 0.54
C THR A 69 -4.18 24.52 0.91
N SER A 70 -3.64 25.27 1.87
CA SER A 70 -4.17 26.59 2.27
C SER A 70 -4.16 27.58 1.11
N ASP A 71 -3.08 27.64 0.34
CA ASP A 71 -2.98 28.52 -0.83
C ASP A 71 -4.01 28.15 -1.90
N ILE A 72 -4.16 26.85 -2.18
CA ILE A 72 -5.17 26.31 -3.10
C ILE A 72 -6.58 26.68 -2.64
N ASP A 73 -6.89 26.49 -1.35
CA ASP A 73 -8.19 26.82 -0.76
C ASP A 73 -8.50 28.31 -0.88
N HIS A 74 -7.48 29.19 -0.78
CA HIS A 74 -7.63 30.62 -0.97
C HIS A 74 -7.86 31.04 -2.44
N LEU A 75 -7.29 30.30 -3.40
CA LEU A 75 -7.50 30.55 -4.84
C LEU A 75 -8.86 30.05 -5.34
N ARG A 76 -9.36 28.98 -4.72
CA ARG A 76 -10.59 28.30 -5.10
C ARG A 76 -11.82 29.22 -5.29
N PRO A 77 -12.18 30.12 -4.36
CA PRO A 77 -13.32 31.03 -4.56
C PRO A 77 -13.09 32.05 -5.69
N LYS A 78 -11.86 32.51 -5.90
CA LYS A 78 -11.53 33.46 -6.98
C LYS A 78 -11.70 32.81 -8.35
N ILE A 79 -11.26 31.56 -8.49
CA ILE A 79 -11.47 30.74 -9.68
C ILE A 79 -12.96 30.49 -9.88
N GLY A 80 -13.71 30.16 -8.82
CA GLY A 80 -15.16 29.98 -8.89
C GLY A 80 -15.90 31.20 -9.42
N MET A 81 -15.53 32.41 -8.98
CA MET A 81 -16.10 33.65 -9.50
C MET A 81 -15.82 33.83 -11.00
N LEU A 82 -14.59 33.59 -11.45
CA LEU A 82 -14.20 33.71 -12.87
C LEU A 82 -14.94 32.68 -13.74
N VAL A 83 -15.06 31.45 -13.26
CA VAL A 83 -15.81 30.38 -13.95
C VAL A 83 -17.28 30.77 -14.10
N ALA A 84 -17.92 31.29 -13.04
CA ALA A 84 -19.31 31.73 -13.09
C ALA A 84 -19.51 32.89 -14.08
N GLN A 85 -18.61 33.87 -14.11
CA GLN A 85 -18.64 34.98 -15.08
C GLN A 85 -18.54 34.45 -16.52
N PHE A 86 -17.60 33.53 -16.76
CA PHE A 86 -17.39 32.98 -18.09
C PHE A 86 -18.57 32.10 -18.55
N GLN A 87 -19.16 31.31 -17.64
CA GLN A 87 -20.39 30.55 -17.92
C GLN A 87 -21.56 31.47 -18.25
N ALA A 88 -21.71 32.61 -17.56
CA ALA A 88 -22.75 33.58 -17.88
C ALA A 88 -22.60 34.16 -19.29
N ILE A 89 -21.35 34.45 -19.71
CA ILE A 89 -21.07 34.92 -21.08
C ILE A 89 -21.47 33.86 -22.11
N LEU A 90 -21.06 32.61 -21.91
CA LEU A 90 -21.35 31.52 -22.85
C LEU A 90 -22.83 31.11 -22.91
N SER A 91 -23.58 31.34 -21.83
CA SER A 91 -25.00 30.98 -21.75
C SER A 91 -25.92 32.02 -22.40
N ASP A 92 -25.42 33.23 -22.66
CA ASP A 92 -26.16 34.27 -23.37
C ASP A 92 -25.93 34.12 -24.89
N PRO A 93 -26.98 33.74 -25.65
CA PRO A 93 -26.86 33.52 -27.09
C PRO A 93 -26.49 34.79 -27.86
N ASN A 94 -26.67 35.99 -27.29
CA ASN A 94 -26.28 37.24 -27.94
C ASN A 94 -24.78 37.54 -27.84
N ASN A 95 -24.04 36.84 -26.97
CA ASN A 95 -22.60 37.02 -26.79
C ASN A 95 -21.77 36.13 -27.72
N LEU A 96 -22.40 35.17 -28.40
CA LEU A 96 -21.74 34.29 -29.37
C LEU A 96 -22.17 34.67 -30.79
N PRO A 97 -21.24 34.68 -31.77
CA PRO A 97 -21.62 34.84 -33.17
C PRO A 97 -22.61 33.75 -33.60
N ASP A 98 -23.53 34.09 -34.50
CA ASP A 98 -24.50 33.12 -35.05
C ASP A 98 -23.79 31.88 -35.61
N GLY A 99 -24.22 30.70 -35.15
CA GLY A 99 -23.65 29.41 -35.56
C GLY A 99 -22.29 29.07 -34.93
N TYR A 100 -21.80 29.87 -34.00
CA TYR A 100 -20.57 29.55 -33.27
C TYR A 100 -20.82 28.48 -32.19
N GLU A 101 -20.17 27.34 -32.34
CA GLU A 101 -20.11 26.30 -31.32
C GLU A 101 -18.84 26.40 -30.48
N VAL A 102 -18.99 26.36 -29.15
CA VAL A 102 -17.84 26.40 -28.23
C VAL A 102 -17.03 25.11 -28.38
N PRO A 103 -15.71 25.18 -28.61
CA PRO A 103 -14.89 23.99 -28.77
C PRO A 103 -14.94 23.07 -27.53
N ALA A 104 -15.10 21.77 -27.73
CA ALA A 104 -15.20 20.78 -26.64
C ALA A 104 -14.02 20.85 -25.64
N LYS A 105 -12.82 21.21 -26.10
CA LYS A 105 -11.64 21.42 -25.23
C LYS A 105 -11.84 22.57 -24.23
N VAL A 106 -12.54 23.63 -24.63
CA VAL A 106 -12.86 24.79 -23.79
C VAL A 106 -13.89 24.38 -22.75
N LEU A 107 -14.95 23.66 -23.17
CA LEU A 107 -15.96 23.13 -22.24
C LEU A 107 -15.33 22.20 -21.19
N LYS A 108 -14.43 21.30 -21.59
CA LYS A 108 -13.69 20.43 -20.66
C LYS A 108 -12.80 21.22 -19.68
N ALA A 109 -12.08 22.22 -20.17
CA ALA A 109 -11.25 23.07 -19.32
C ALA A 109 -12.11 23.88 -18.31
N MET A 110 -13.26 24.37 -18.75
CA MET A 110 -14.20 25.07 -17.87
C MET A 110 -14.81 24.14 -16.82
N GLN A 111 -15.18 22.92 -17.21
CA GLN A 111 -15.67 21.92 -16.27
C GLN A 111 -14.61 21.59 -15.21
N TRP A 112 -13.36 21.40 -15.65
CA TRP A 112 -12.25 21.18 -14.72
C TRP A 112 -12.05 22.35 -13.75
N LEU A 113 -12.10 23.60 -14.23
CA LEU A 113 -11.99 24.79 -13.38
C LEU A 113 -13.16 24.90 -12.40
N ALA A 114 -14.38 24.56 -12.84
CA ALA A 114 -15.56 24.51 -11.98
C ALA A 114 -15.40 23.46 -10.87
N ASP A 115 -14.94 22.27 -11.23
CA ASP A 115 -14.72 21.18 -10.28
C ASP A 115 -13.58 21.49 -9.31
N PHE A 116 -12.48 22.09 -9.80
CA PHE A 116 -11.42 22.64 -8.96
C PHE A 116 -11.96 23.66 -7.96
N ALA A 117 -12.78 24.62 -8.43
CA ALA A 117 -13.43 25.62 -7.60
C ALA A 117 -14.42 25.01 -6.58
N ALA A 118 -14.99 23.85 -6.88
CA ALA A 118 -15.85 23.11 -5.96
C ALA A 118 -15.07 22.23 -4.97
N GLY A 119 -13.73 22.18 -5.05
CA GLY A 119 -12.90 21.34 -4.19
C GLY A 119 -12.71 19.92 -4.70
N ASN A 120 -13.11 19.65 -5.94
CA ASN A 120 -13.05 18.35 -6.60
C ASN A 120 -12.14 18.39 -7.84
N PRO A 121 -10.89 18.88 -7.76
CA PRO A 121 -10.02 19.09 -8.94
C PRO A 121 -9.66 17.81 -9.70
N ASN A 122 -9.91 16.65 -9.08
CA ASN A 122 -9.65 15.34 -9.66
C ASN A 122 -10.91 14.68 -10.26
N SER A 123 -12.08 15.31 -10.24
CA SER A 123 -13.30 14.76 -10.85
C SER A 123 -13.09 14.25 -12.29
N SER A 124 -12.21 14.94 -13.05
CA SER A 124 -11.85 14.58 -14.42
C SER A 124 -10.74 13.53 -14.53
N ALA A 125 -10.05 13.21 -13.42
CA ALA A 125 -9.05 12.15 -13.38
C ALA A 125 -9.74 10.79 -13.40
N ALA A 126 -9.05 9.80 -13.99
CA ALA A 126 -9.54 8.43 -14.04
C ALA A 126 -9.87 7.92 -12.63
N PHE A 127 -10.95 7.13 -12.52
CA PHE A 127 -11.43 6.61 -11.24
C PHE A 127 -10.32 5.97 -10.39
N GLN A 128 -9.49 5.13 -11.02
CA GLN A 128 -8.36 4.46 -10.35
C GLN A 128 -7.38 5.46 -9.72
N THR A 129 -7.08 6.58 -10.38
CA THR A 129 -6.19 7.62 -9.86
C THR A 129 -6.78 8.29 -8.62
N ARG A 130 -8.10 8.44 -8.56
CA ARG A 130 -8.80 9.05 -7.42
C ARG A 130 -8.94 8.12 -6.20
N VAL A 131 -8.87 6.81 -6.39
CA VAL A 131 -8.92 5.85 -5.28
C VAL A 131 -7.64 5.91 -4.42
N LEU A 132 -6.47 6.19 -5.02
CA LEU A 132 -5.20 6.14 -4.31
C LEU A 132 -5.09 7.13 -3.13
N PRO A 133 -5.45 8.43 -3.26
CA PRO A 133 -5.46 9.34 -2.12
C PRO A 133 -6.31 8.87 -0.95
N TRP A 134 -7.53 8.38 -1.21
CA TRP A 134 -8.40 7.81 -0.18
C TRP A 134 -7.78 6.59 0.50
N LEU A 135 -7.14 5.72 -0.29
CA LEU A 135 -6.48 4.52 0.22
C LEU A 135 -5.32 4.87 1.16
N LEU A 136 -4.47 5.82 0.76
CA LEU A 136 -3.37 6.32 1.59
C LEU A 136 -3.89 7.02 2.85
N GLU A 137 -4.95 7.82 2.72
CA GLU A 137 -5.55 8.51 3.85
C GLU A 137 -6.14 7.52 4.86
N CYS A 138 -6.85 6.49 4.42
CA CYS A 138 -7.49 5.53 5.32
C CYS A 138 -6.50 4.55 5.96
N PHE A 139 -5.46 4.13 5.23
CA PHE A 139 -4.69 2.94 5.59
C PHE A 139 -3.17 3.18 5.69
N GLY A 140 -2.66 4.32 5.22
CA GLY A 140 -1.22 4.58 5.10
C GLY A 140 -0.55 3.72 4.02
N GLU A 141 0.73 3.99 3.73
CA GLU A 141 1.47 3.33 2.64
C GLU A 141 1.58 1.82 2.83
N ASP A 142 1.91 1.36 4.05
CA ASP A 142 2.18 -0.05 4.33
C ASP A 142 0.99 -0.97 3.99
N ILE A 143 -0.24 -0.51 4.23
CA ILE A 143 -1.46 -1.28 3.96
C ILE A 143 -1.98 -0.99 2.54
N ALA A 144 -1.85 0.25 2.07
CA ALA A 144 -2.29 0.64 0.73
C ALA A 144 -1.57 -0.16 -0.37
N TYR A 145 -0.28 -0.46 -0.17
CA TYR A 145 0.55 -1.19 -1.13
C TYR A 145 0.73 -2.68 -0.81
N ASP A 146 0.04 -3.22 0.21
CA ASP A 146 0.07 -4.64 0.54
C ASP A 146 -0.78 -5.44 -0.47
N GLY A 147 -0.10 -6.13 -1.39
CA GLY A 147 -0.75 -6.93 -2.42
C GLY A 147 -1.65 -8.05 -1.87
N MET A 148 -1.31 -8.64 -0.72
CA MET A 148 -2.14 -9.70 -0.14
C MET A 148 -3.43 -9.13 0.45
N GLU A 149 -3.33 -8.01 1.18
CA GLU A 149 -4.51 -7.31 1.69
C GLU A 149 -5.41 -6.84 0.53
N ARG A 150 -4.82 -6.32 -0.55
CA ARG A 150 -5.60 -5.90 -1.74
C ARG A 150 -6.29 -7.09 -2.42
N ASN A 151 -5.64 -8.25 -2.49
CA ASN A 151 -6.27 -9.47 -3.01
C ASN A 151 -7.49 -9.88 -2.18
N HIS A 152 -7.33 -9.96 -0.86
CA HIS A 152 -8.44 -10.36 0.02
C HIS A 152 -9.59 -9.36 -0.02
N ARG A 153 -9.28 -8.05 0.00
CA ARG A 153 -10.33 -7.03 -0.03
C ARG A 153 -11.10 -7.03 -1.36
N PHE A 154 -10.41 -7.21 -2.47
CA PHE A 154 -11.08 -7.34 -3.77
C PHE A 154 -11.95 -8.59 -3.85
N LEU A 155 -11.45 -9.73 -3.35
CA LEU A 155 -12.23 -10.98 -3.33
C LEU A 155 -13.50 -10.86 -2.47
N GLU A 156 -13.39 -10.21 -1.30
CA GLU A 156 -14.53 -9.96 -0.42
C GLU A 156 -15.63 -9.16 -1.13
N GLU A 157 -15.28 -8.03 -1.76
CA GLU A 157 -16.23 -7.19 -2.51
C GLU A 157 -16.84 -7.93 -3.71
N ALA A 158 -16.05 -8.73 -4.42
CA ALA A 158 -16.55 -9.54 -5.52
C ALA A 158 -17.57 -10.59 -5.04
N LEU A 159 -17.31 -11.22 -3.88
CA LEU A 159 -18.22 -12.17 -3.25
C LEU A 159 -19.51 -11.50 -2.76
N GLU A 160 -19.41 -10.33 -2.11
CA GLU A 160 -20.55 -9.53 -1.68
C GLU A 160 -21.44 -9.12 -2.88
N LEU A 161 -20.83 -8.70 -3.99
CA LEU A 161 -21.56 -8.34 -5.22
C LEU A 161 -22.30 -9.54 -5.81
N VAL A 162 -21.64 -10.68 -6.01
CA VAL A 162 -22.32 -11.84 -6.62
C VAL A 162 -23.38 -12.43 -5.69
N GLN A 163 -23.18 -12.36 -4.36
CA GLN A 163 -24.20 -12.71 -3.38
C GLN A 163 -25.44 -11.80 -3.53
N ALA A 164 -25.25 -10.49 -3.65
CA ALA A 164 -26.34 -9.54 -3.89
C ALA A 164 -27.07 -9.80 -5.21
N CYS A 165 -26.37 -10.34 -6.22
CA CYS A 165 -26.93 -10.79 -7.49
C CYS A 165 -27.59 -12.19 -7.43
N GLY A 166 -27.58 -12.86 -6.28
CA GLY A 166 -28.24 -14.16 -6.08
C GLY A 166 -27.36 -15.40 -6.26
N CYS A 167 -26.04 -15.25 -6.42
CA CYS A 167 -25.11 -16.38 -6.43
C CYS A 167 -25.06 -17.04 -5.04
N THR A 168 -25.18 -18.37 -5.02
CA THR A 168 -25.09 -19.14 -3.78
C THR A 168 -23.64 -19.42 -3.40
N GLU A 169 -23.39 -19.63 -2.10
CA GLU A 169 -22.07 -20.06 -1.61
C GLU A 169 -21.57 -21.32 -2.31
N ALA A 170 -22.46 -22.30 -2.55
CA ALA A 170 -22.13 -23.54 -3.23
C ALA A 170 -21.68 -23.32 -4.69
N GLU A 171 -22.26 -22.34 -5.40
CA GLU A 171 -21.83 -21.96 -6.73
C GLU A 171 -20.48 -21.24 -6.70
N ALA A 172 -20.29 -20.32 -5.76
CA ALA A 172 -19.01 -19.63 -5.57
C ALA A 172 -17.86 -20.61 -5.29
N LEU A 173 -18.05 -21.58 -4.38
CA LEU A 173 -17.04 -22.60 -4.06
C LEU A 173 -16.69 -23.50 -5.25
N LYS A 174 -17.66 -23.82 -6.12
CA LYS A 174 -17.40 -24.54 -7.38
C LYS A 174 -16.51 -23.72 -8.30
N LEU A 175 -16.77 -22.42 -8.43
CA LEU A 175 -15.93 -21.52 -9.24
C LEU A 175 -14.51 -21.39 -8.67
N VAL A 176 -14.35 -21.33 -7.34
CA VAL A 176 -13.03 -21.34 -6.70
C VAL A 176 -12.25 -22.58 -7.13
N SER A 177 -12.85 -23.77 -7.00
CA SER A 177 -12.18 -25.02 -7.41
C SER A 177 -11.83 -25.04 -8.90
N TYR A 178 -12.73 -24.53 -9.74
CA TYR A 178 -12.55 -24.47 -11.20
C TYR A 178 -11.45 -23.50 -11.65
N VAL A 179 -11.30 -22.35 -10.98
CA VAL A 179 -10.28 -21.34 -11.30
C VAL A 179 -8.92 -21.76 -10.75
N PHE A 180 -8.84 -22.15 -9.48
CA PHE A 180 -7.58 -22.56 -8.85
C PHE A 180 -7.07 -23.92 -9.33
N GLY A 181 -7.88 -24.70 -10.05
CA GLY A 181 -7.46 -25.93 -10.73
C GLY A 181 -6.73 -25.70 -12.07
N ARG A 182 -6.55 -24.44 -12.51
CA ARG A 182 -5.88 -24.08 -13.76
C ARG A 182 -4.48 -23.49 -13.54
N PRO A 183 -3.64 -23.42 -14.60
CA PRO A 183 -2.42 -22.62 -14.57
C PRO A 183 -2.73 -21.15 -14.23
N VAL A 184 -1.81 -20.51 -13.50
CA VAL A 184 -1.90 -19.09 -13.15
C VAL A 184 -1.87 -18.23 -14.42
N GLY A 185 -2.83 -17.30 -14.53
CA GLY A 185 -2.95 -16.37 -15.65
C GLY A 185 -2.02 -15.16 -15.57
N GLU A 186 -1.95 -14.39 -16.66
CA GLU A 186 -1.21 -13.14 -16.74
C GLU A 186 -2.04 -12.01 -16.11
N ARG A 187 -1.41 -11.18 -15.24
CA ARG A 187 -2.12 -10.22 -14.39
C ARG A 187 -2.93 -9.20 -15.20
N SER A 188 -2.38 -8.62 -16.27
CA SER A 188 -3.06 -7.62 -17.08
C SER A 188 -4.28 -8.20 -17.81
N GLN A 189 -4.18 -9.44 -18.29
CA GLN A 189 -5.29 -10.18 -18.89
C GLN A 189 -6.40 -10.44 -17.88
N GLU A 190 -6.07 -10.90 -16.66
CA GLU A 190 -7.07 -11.16 -15.63
C GLU A 190 -7.77 -9.86 -15.16
N VAL A 191 -7.03 -8.75 -15.06
CA VAL A 191 -7.63 -7.42 -14.81
C VAL A 191 -8.62 -7.06 -15.91
N GLY A 192 -8.26 -7.25 -17.18
CA GLY A 192 -9.16 -7.03 -18.32
C GLY A 192 -10.40 -7.92 -18.27
N GLY A 193 -10.24 -9.20 -17.93
CA GLY A 193 -11.34 -10.16 -17.77
C GLY A 193 -12.31 -9.75 -16.67
N VAL A 194 -11.80 -9.33 -15.51
CA VAL A 194 -12.60 -8.78 -14.40
C VAL A 194 -13.39 -7.54 -14.84
N MET A 195 -12.74 -6.59 -15.52
CA MET A 195 -13.42 -5.37 -15.97
C MET A 195 -14.58 -5.66 -16.94
N VAL A 196 -14.36 -6.55 -17.92
CA VAL A 196 -15.39 -6.93 -18.90
C VAL A 196 -16.55 -7.67 -18.24
N THR A 197 -16.26 -8.59 -17.33
CA THR A 197 -17.29 -9.39 -16.65
C THR A 197 -18.08 -8.57 -15.63
N LEU A 198 -17.44 -7.63 -14.92
CA LEU A 198 -18.14 -6.68 -14.06
C LEU A 198 -19.11 -5.81 -14.88
N ALA A 199 -18.67 -5.27 -16.00
CA ALA A 199 -19.54 -4.48 -16.88
C ALA A 199 -20.73 -5.31 -17.40
N ALA A 200 -20.50 -6.55 -17.81
CA ALA A 200 -21.55 -7.46 -18.27
C ALA A 200 -22.56 -7.81 -17.15
N LEU A 201 -22.07 -8.06 -15.93
CA LEU A 201 -22.91 -8.29 -14.76
C LEU A 201 -23.78 -7.06 -14.45
N CYS A 202 -23.19 -5.87 -14.43
CA CYS A 202 -23.93 -4.62 -14.23
C CYS A 202 -25.02 -4.42 -15.31
N LEU A 203 -24.70 -4.66 -16.59
CA LEU A 203 -25.69 -4.59 -17.67
C LEU A 203 -26.84 -5.59 -17.48
N ALA A 204 -26.54 -6.84 -17.08
CA ALA A 204 -27.55 -7.87 -16.84
C ALA A 204 -28.48 -7.52 -15.67
N HIS A 205 -28.00 -6.76 -14.68
CA HIS A 205 -28.77 -6.31 -13.52
C HIS A 205 -29.28 -4.87 -13.61
N GLY A 206 -29.08 -4.18 -14.76
CA GLY A 206 -29.53 -2.80 -14.95
C GLY A 206 -28.80 -1.77 -14.07
N LEU A 207 -27.55 -2.03 -13.72
CA LEU A 207 -26.71 -1.17 -12.88
C LEU A 207 -25.78 -0.29 -13.72
N ASP A 208 -25.64 0.98 -13.34
CA ASP A 208 -24.57 1.84 -13.84
C ASP A 208 -23.29 1.58 -13.04
N MET A 209 -22.36 0.82 -13.63
CA MET A 209 -21.07 0.47 -13.03
C MET A 209 -20.27 1.72 -12.62
N HIS A 210 -20.24 2.75 -13.47
CA HIS A 210 -19.47 3.96 -13.18
C HIS A 210 -20.15 4.80 -12.11
N GLY A 211 -21.47 5.05 -12.24
CA GLY A 211 -22.24 5.77 -11.25
C GLY A 211 -22.20 5.12 -9.86
N ALA A 212 -22.23 3.79 -9.78
CA ALA A 212 -22.08 3.06 -8.52
C ALA A 212 -20.70 3.28 -7.90
N GLY A 213 -19.63 3.18 -8.68
CA GLY A 213 -18.26 3.45 -8.23
C GLY A 213 -18.09 4.89 -7.71
N GLU A 214 -18.61 5.88 -8.43
CA GLU A 214 -18.57 7.28 -8.03
C GLU A 214 -19.33 7.54 -6.72
N THR A 215 -20.53 6.97 -6.61
CA THR A 215 -21.37 7.09 -5.41
C THR A 215 -20.65 6.50 -4.19
N GLU A 216 -20.05 5.33 -4.36
CA GLU A 216 -19.33 4.68 -3.28
C GLU A 216 -18.06 5.44 -2.88
N LEU A 217 -17.25 5.88 -3.86
CA LEU A 217 -16.06 6.68 -3.59
C LEU A 217 -16.40 7.98 -2.85
N ALA A 218 -17.47 8.68 -3.26
CA ALA A 218 -17.93 9.88 -2.58
C ALA A 218 -18.39 9.60 -1.13
N ARG A 219 -19.07 8.47 -0.90
CA ARG A 219 -19.53 8.05 0.43
C ARG A 219 -18.38 7.67 1.37
N ILE A 220 -17.41 6.89 0.88
CA ILE A 220 -16.27 6.42 1.70
C ILE A 220 -15.24 7.51 1.96
N SER A 221 -15.22 8.57 1.13
CA SER A 221 -14.37 9.73 1.30
C SER A 221 -14.92 10.76 2.29
N GLN A 222 -16.12 10.56 2.85
CA GLN A 222 -16.64 11.47 3.87
C GLN A 222 -15.78 11.40 5.16
N PRO A 223 -15.46 12.54 5.80
CA PRO A 223 -14.58 12.59 6.97
C PRO A 223 -14.99 11.63 8.10
N GLU A 224 -16.28 11.48 8.36
CA GLU A 224 -16.83 10.60 9.40
C GLU A 224 -16.63 9.13 9.03
N THR A 225 -16.78 8.79 7.74
CA THR A 225 -16.54 7.43 7.24
C THR A 225 -15.06 7.08 7.29
N ILE A 226 -14.17 7.97 6.86
CA ILE A 226 -12.71 7.80 6.97
C ILE A 226 -12.33 7.55 8.43
N THR A 227 -12.83 8.38 9.35
CA THR A 227 -12.59 8.22 10.79
C THR A 227 -13.02 6.83 11.28
N ARG A 228 -14.22 6.39 10.92
CA ARG A 228 -14.73 5.06 11.27
C ARG A 228 -13.91 3.92 10.68
N ILE A 229 -13.44 4.06 9.43
CA ILE A 229 -12.58 3.07 8.77
C ILE A 229 -11.26 2.95 9.52
N ARG A 230 -10.62 4.08 9.86
CA ARG A 230 -9.38 4.11 10.65
C ARG A 230 -9.55 3.48 12.02
N MET A 231 -10.63 3.79 12.73
CA MET A 231 -10.93 3.16 14.03
C MET A 231 -11.07 1.65 13.91
N LYS A 232 -11.83 1.16 12.90
CA LYS A 232 -11.98 -0.26 12.64
C LYS A 232 -10.66 -0.94 12.31
N GLN A 233 -9.77 -0.26 11.58
CA GLN A 233 -8.47 -0.81 11.25
C GLN A 233 -7.52 -0.83 12.44
N ALA A 234 -7.51 0.22 13.26
CA ALA A 234 -6.73 0.25 14.49
C ALA A 234 -7.14 -0.84 15.49
N SER A 235 -8.40 -1.31 15.44
CA SER A 235 -8.89 -2.40 16.28
C SER A 235 -8.70 -3.79 15.67
N LYS A 236 -8.20 -3.92 14.44
CA LYS A 236 -7.88 -5.23 13.88
C LYS A 236 -6.59 -5.75 14.53
N PRO A 237 -6.55 -7.03 14.95
CA PRO A 237 -5.28 -7.72 15.16
C PRO A 237 -4.43 -7.57 13.90
N ALA A 238 -3.11 -7.55 14.04
CA ALA A 238 -2.18 -7.43 12.92
C ALA A 238 -2.16 -8.72 12.06
N MET A 239 -3.29 -9.13 11.49
CA MET A 239 -3.46 -10.31 10.65
C MET A 239 -4.64 -10.10 9.69
N SER A 240 -4.55 -10.71 8.51
CA SER A 240 -5.50 -10.56 7.40
C SER A 240 -6.96 -10.84 7.81
N PRO A 241 -7.97 -10.46 6.99
CA PRO A 241 -9.38 -10.77 7.27
C PRO A 241 -9.69 -12.28 7.41
N LEU A 242 -8.78 -13.15 6.96
CA LEU A 242 -8.89 -14.59 7.14
C LEU A 242 -8.22 -15.07 8.45
N PRO A 243 -8.77 -16.08 9.14
CA PRO A 243 -8.11 -16.72 10.28
C PRO A 243 -6.81 -17.42 9.86
N GLY A 244 -5.70 -17.19 10.55
CA GLY A 244 -4.44 -17.93 10.32
C GLY A 244 -3.19 -17.25 10.90
N VAL A 245 -2.11 -18.01 11.06
CA VAL A 245 -0.77 -17.49 11.38
C VAL A 245 -0.13 -17.00 10.08
N TYR A 246 -0.09 -15.70 9.88
CA TYR A 246 0.69 -15.05 8.83
C TYR A 246 2.13 -14.89 9.32
N PRO A 247 3.14 -15.08 8.44
CA PRO A 247 4.51 -14.76 8.79
C PRO A 247 4.57 -13.31 9.26
N GLU A 248 5.21 -13.10 10.41
CA GLU A 248 5.37 -11.82 11.09
C GLU A 248 5.72 -10.74 10.06
N ARG A 249 5.00 -9.62 10.10
CA ARG A 249 5.25 -8.46 9.26
C ARG A 249 6.72 -8.07 9.45
N GLN A 250 7.61 -8.49 8.55
CA GLN A 250 9.00 -8.10 8.67
C GLN A 250 9.01 -6.58 8.54
N PRO A 251 9.56 -5.84 9.53
CA PRO A 251 9.72 -4.41 9.40
C PRO A 251 10.51 -4.19 8.11
N THR A 252 9.92 -3.47 7.16
CA THR A 252 10.48 -3.30 5.80
C THR A 252 11.83 -2.59 5.89
N GLY A 253 12.89 -3.38 5.99
CA GLY A 253 14.22 -3.01 5.57
C GLY A 253 14.29 -3.20 4.06
N THR A 254 14.62 -2.11 3.36
CA THR A 254 15.12 -2.08 1.97
C THR A 254 14.26 -2.77 0.92
N ARG A 255 13.52 -1.93 0.18
CA ARG A 255 12.96 -2.25 -1.14
C ARG A 255 14.11 -2.74 -2.03
N ASN A 256 14.11 -4.02 -2.41
CA ASN A 256 15.00 -4.49 -3.48
C ASN A 256 14.48 -3.92 -4.81
N GLU A 257 15.17 -2.90 -5.30
CA GLU A 257 15.13 -2.50 -6.69
C GLU A 257 15.63 -3.66 -7.53
N HIS A 258 14.73 -4.49 -8.07
CA HIS A 258 14.87 -5.20 -9.34
C HIS A 258 13.67 -6.12 -9.54
N GLN A 259 12.66 -5.59 -10.24
CA GLN A 259 11.83 -6.34 -11.19
C GLN A 259 11.08 -5.30 -12.03
N GLN A 260 11.70 -4.96 -13.16
CA GLN A 260 11.03 -4.39 -14.33
C GLN A 260 10.31 -5.50 -15.07
#